data_AF-A0A2D6Q925-F1
#
_entry.id   AF-A0A2D6Q925-F1
#
_cell.length_a   1.000
_cell.length_b   1.000
_cell.length_c   1.000
_cell.angle_alpha   90.00
_cell.angle_beta   90.00
_cell.angle_gamma   90.00
#
_symmetry.space_group_name_H-M   'P 1'
#
loop_
_entity.id
_entity.type
_entity.pdbx_description
1 polymer ?
#
loop_
_entity_poly.entity_id
_entity_poly.type
_entity_poly.pdbx_seq_one_letter_code
_entity_poly.pdbx_strand_id
1 'polypeptide(L)'
;MDFVLPFVLVFTLIFAILQKTQILGDDKRQIDALIGGVAGLMLIAFPAARSIVVLLMPFLAVSAVLLLVFMLLYGFILGKKEGDPVLGKAWQVTFGAILFVALVTFFLMITGYWDMVYYFFFGSNSSQVWANIVLIVAIAAAVGAVLWGSK
;
A
#
# COMPACT_ATOMS: atom_id res chain seq x y z
N MET A 1 -9.26 8.79 -27.78
CA MET A 1 -8.38 8.16 -26.76
C MET A 1 -9.15 7.83 -25.47
N ASP A 2 -10.21 8.58 -25.17
CA ASP A 2 -10.99 8.49 -23.93
C ASP A 2 -11.69 7.13 -23.67
N PHE A 3 -11.83 6.29 -24.69
CA PHE A 3 -12.44 4.95 -24.59
C PHE A 3 -11.40 3.83 -24.59
N VAL A 4 -10.27 4.06 -25.27
CA VAL A 4 -9.23 3.03 -25.48
C VAL A 4 -8.42 2.83 -24.21
N LEU A 5 -8.03 3.91 -23.52
CA LEU A 5 -7.24 3.82 -22.30
C LEU A 5 -7.98 3.09 -21.16
N PRO A 6 -9.24 3.43 -20.83
CA PRO A 6 -9.98 2.70 -19.80
C PRO A 6 -10.24 1.24 -20.19
N PHE A 7 -10.53 0.99 -21.48
CA PHE A 7 -10.68 -0.37 -22.01
C PHE A 7 -9.43 -1.21 -21.76
N VAL A 8 -8.27 -0.73 -22.22
CA VAL A 8 -7.01 -1.48 -22.10
C VAL A 8 -6.66 -1.70 -20.64
N LEU A 9 -6.81 -0.68 -19.80
CA LEU A 9 -6.50 -0.75 -18.37
C LEU A 9 -7.35 -1.81 -17.66
N VAL A 10 -8.67 -1.81 -17.85
CA VAL A 10 -9.54 -2.77 -17.17
C VAL A 10 -9.40 -4.16 -17.77
N PHE A 11 -9.19 -4.27 -19.08
CA PHE A 11 -8.85 -5.54 -19.73
C PHE A 11 -7.60 -6.17 -19.09
N THR A 12 -6.47 -5.44 -19.03
CA THR A 12 -5.23 -5.98 -18.48
C THR A 12 -5.31 -6.21 -16.98
N LEU A 13 -6.00 -5.34 -16.23
CA LEU A 13 -6.13 -5.48 -14.79
C LEU A 13 -6.95 -6.72 -14.43
N ILE A 14 -8.13 -6.90 -15.02
CA ILE A 14 -8.98 -8.08 -14.78
C ILE A 14 -8.26 -9.34 -15.23
N PHE A 15 -7.65 -9.34 -16.42
CA PHE A 15 -6.85 -10.46 -16.91
C PHE A 15 -5.72 -10.83 -15.93
N ALA A 16 -4.96 -9.84 -15.46
CA ALA A 16 -3.85 -10.06 -14.53
C ALA A 16 -4.34 -10.58 -13.17
N ILE A 17 -5.47 -10.07 -12.65
CA ILE A 17 -6.08 -10.55 -11.41
C ILE A 17 -6.49 -12.02 -11.57
N LEU A 18 -7.19 -12.38 -12.65
CA LEU A 18 -7.61 -13.76 -12.89
C LEU A 18 -6.41 -14.71 -13.02
N GLN A 19 -5.39 -14.31 -13.78
CA GLN A 19 -4.16 -15.09 -13.93
C GLN A 19 -3.39 -15.25 -12.61
N LYS A 20 -3.31 -14.20 -11.78
CA LYS A 20 -2.59 -14.25 -10.51
C LYS A 20 -3.34 -15.04 -9.45
N THR A 21 -4.67 -14.99 -9.46
CA THR A 21 -5.54 -15.66 -8.48
C THR A 21 -5.86 -17.10 -8.86
N GLN A 22 -5.69 -17.47 -10.13
CA GLN A 22 -5.97 -18.81 -10.66
C GLN A 22 -7.41 -19.27 -10.35
N ILE A 23 -8.36 -18.33 -10.30
CA ILE A 23 -9.73 -18.61 -9.85
C ILE A 23 -10.50 -19.59 -10.75
N LEU A 24 -10.11 -19.70 -12.03
CA LEU A 24 -10.70 -20.63 -13.00
C LEU A 24 -9.87 -21.90 -13.20
N GLY A 25 -8.81 -22.08 -12.40
CA GLY A 25 -7.85 -23.17 -12.51
C GLY A 25 -6.61 -22.82 -13.33
N ASP A 26 -5.63 -23.71 -13.25
CA ASP A 26 -4.36 -23.58 -13.98
C ASP A 26 -4.55 -23.66 -15.50
N ASP A 27 -3.67 -22.98 -16.25
CA ASP A 27 -3.62 -22.95 -17.71
C ASP A 27 -4.87 -22.42 -18.43
N LYS A 28 -5.79 -21.74 -17.74
CA LYS A 28 -7.00 -21.12 -18.34
C LYS A 28 -6.78 -19.73 -18.93
N ARG A 29 -5.58 -19.45 -19.44
CA ARG A 29 -5.18 -18.11 -19.93
C ARG A 29 -6.07 -17.56 -21.05
N GLN A 30 -6.57 -18.42 -21.94
CA GLN A 30 -7.49 -18.00 -23.00
C GLN A 30 -8.85 -17.55 -22.45
N ILE A 31 -9.35 -18.25 -21.43
CA ILE A 31 -10.62 -17.93 -20.77
C ILE A 31 -10.48 -16.63 -19.98
N ASP A 32 -9.38 -16.45 -19.24
CA ASP A 32 -9.10 -15.21 -18.51
C ASP A 32 -9.01 -14.01 -19.46
N ALA A 33 -8.39 -14.19 -20.62
CA ALA A 33 -8.31 -13.14 -21.65
C ALA A 33 -9.69 -12.81 -22.23
N LEU A 34 -10.56 -13.80 -22.45
CA LEU A 34 -11.93 -13.57 -22.87
C LEU A 34 -12.73 -12.79 -21.82
N ILE A 35 -12.63 -13.17 -20.55
CA ILE A 35 -13.35 -12.51 -19.45
C ILE A 35 -12.85 -11.08 -19.25
N GLY A 36 -11.52 -10.89 -19.22
CA GLY A 36 -10.93 -9.55 -19.20
C GLY A 36 -11.38 -8.74 -20.40
N GLY A 37 -11.46 -9.35 -21.59
CA GLY A 37 -11.88 -8.73 -22.84
C GLY A 37 -13.32 -8.23 -22.75
N VAL A 38 -14.24 -9.09 -22.30
CA VAL A 38 -15.65 -8.73 -22.08
C VAL A 38 -15.76 -7.59 -21.06
N ALA A 39 -15.07 -7.68 -19.92
CA ALA A 39 -15.08 -6.63 -18.90
C ALA A 39 -14.55 -5.29 -19.43
N GLY A 40 -13.48 -5.30 -20.24
CA GLY A 40 -12.99 -4.11 -20.92
C GLY A 40 -14.02 -3.55 -21.90
N LEU A 41 -14.61 -4.39 -22.76
CA LEU A 41 -15.60 -3.99 -23.76
C LEU A 41 -16.86 -3.37 -23.12
N MET A 42 -17.24 -3.80 -21.91
CA MET A 42 -18.32 -3.17 -21.15
C MET A 42 -18.07 -1.67 -20.93
N LEU A 43 -16.82 -1.21 -20.78
CA LEU A 43 -16.53 0.23 -20.63
C LEU A 43 -16.74 1.04 -21.91
N ILE A 44 -16.68 0.38 -23.07
CA ILE A 44 -17.03 1.01 -24.34
C ILE A 44 -18.55 1.14 -24.42
N ALA A 45 -19.27 0.07 -24.06
CA ALA A 45 -20.73 0.02 -24.09
C ALA A 45 -21.41 0.94 -23.05
N PHE A 46 -20.80 1.12 -21.87
CA PHE A 46 -21.41 1.83 -20.74
C PHE A 46 -20.59 3.07 -20.32
N PRO A 47 -20.97 4.28 -20.78
CA PRO A 47 -20.26 5.52 -20.45
C PRO A 47 -20.15 5.83 -18.96
N ALA A 48 -21.18 5.52 -18.17
CA ALA A 48 -21.18 5.78 -16.73
C ALA A 48 -20.08 4.98 -16.00
N ALA A 49 -19.97 3.68 -16.31
CA ALA A 49 -18.91 2.83 -15.75
C ALA A 49 -17.52 3.33 -16.17
N ARG A 50 -17.36 3.74 -17.43
CA ARG A 50 -16.11 4.32 -17.94
C ARG A 50 -15.71 5.58 -17.19
N SER A 51 -16.64 6.51 -16.93
CA SER A 51 -16.32 7.76 -16.23
C SER A 51 -15.77 7.52 -14.82
N ILE A 52 -16.28 6.50 -14.12
CA ILE A 52 -15.75 6.10 -12.81
C ILE A 52 -14.31 5.59 -12.96
N VAL A 53 -14.05 4.71 -13.92
CA VAL A 53 -12.69 4.20 -14.19
C VAL A 53 -11.75 5.35 -14.50
N VAL A 54 -12.14 6.27 -15.39
CA VAL A 54 -11.33 7.43 -15.78
C VAL A 54 -10.94 8.28 -14.57
N LEU A 55 -11.88 8.51 -13.65
CA LEU A 55 -11.64 9.25 -12.41
C LEU A 55 -10.61 8.56 -11.51
N LEU A 56 -10.60 7.22 -11.50
CA LEU A 56 -9.69 6.42 -10.69
C LEU A 56 -8.32 6.18 -11.35
N MET A 57 -8.17 6.36 -12.67
CA MET A 57 -6.90 6.07 -13.36
C MET A 57 -5.70 6.82 -12.78
N PRO A 58 -5.76 8.15 -12.51
CA PRO A 58 -4.63 8.85 -11.92
C PRO A 58 -4.23 8.26 -10.57
N PHE A 59 -5.22 7.93 -9.72
CA PHE A 59 -4.99 7.34 -8.42
C PHE A 59 -4.30 5.97 -8.53
N LEU A 60 -4.79 5.11 -9.42
CA LEU A 60 -4.21 3.79 -9.66
C LEU A 60 -2.78 3.90 -10.21
N ALA A 61 -2.54 4.79 -11.17
CA ALA A 61 -1.22 4.99 -11.76
C ALA A 61 -0.20 5.49 -10.73
N VAL A 62 -0.55 6.53 -9.97
CA VAL A 62 0.33 7.07 -8.91
C VAL A 62 0.57 6.02 -7.84
N SER A 63 -0.48 5.31 -7.38
CA SER A 63 -0.36 4.27 -6.37
C SER A 63 0.53 3.11 -6.83
N ALA A 64 0.39 2.66 -8.09
CA ALA A 64 1.22 1.61 -8.65
C ALA A 64 2.70 2.02 -8.73
N VAL A 65 2.98 3.24 -9.18
CA VAL A 65 4.34 3.79 -9.20
C VAL A 65 4.92 3.88 -7.79
N LEU A 66 4.13 4.33 -6.81
CA LEU A 66 4.58 4.43 -5.43
C LEU A 66 4.82 3.07 -4.77
N LEU A 67 3.95 2.10 -5.00
CA LEU A 67 4.17 0.72 -4.55
C LEU A 67 5.43 0.14 -5.19
N LEU A 68 5.66 0.39 -6.48
CA LEU A 68 6.88 -0.03 -7.16
C LEU A 68 8.12 0.61 -6.53
N VAL A 69 8.12 1.93 -6.32
CA VAL A 69 9.22 2.66 -5.67
C VAL A 69 9.43 2.13 -4.25
N PHE A 70 8.35 1.93 -3.48
CA PHE A 70 8.41 1.35 -2.14
C PHE A 70 9.05 -0.04 -2.16
N MET A 71 8.62 -0.93 -3.05
CA MET A 71 9.19 -2.27 -3.18
C MET A 71 10.67 -2.24 -3.58
N LEU A 72 11.08 -1.32 -4.45
CA LEU A 72 12.49 -1.14 -4.83
C LEU A 72 13.34 -0.67 -3.64
N LEU A 73 12.88 0.34 -2.91
CA LEU A 73 13.59 0.87 -1.74
C LEU A 73 13.61 -0.14 -0.60
N TYR A 74 12.51 -0.85 -0.38
CA TYR A 74 12.42 -1.91 0.62
C TYR A 74 13.33 -3.10 0.27
N GLY A 75 13.34 -3.53 -0.99
CA GLY A 75 14.27 -4.55 -1.48
C GLY A 75 15.74 -4.12 -1.39
N PHE A 76 16.03 -2.83 -1.59
CA PHE A 76 17.36 -2.27 -1.37
C PHE A 76 17.78 -2.35 0.10
N ILE A 77 16.88 -2.02 1.03
CA ILE A 77 17.16 -2.07 2.48
C ILE A 77 17.42 -3.50 2.95
N LEU A 78 16.62 -4.48 2.50
CA LEU A 78 16.77 -5.87 2.92
C LEU A 78 18.00 -6.57 2.32
N GLY A 79 18.48 -6.12 1.17
CA GLY A 79 19.60 -6.74 0.46
C GLY A 79 19.20 -7.98 -0.34
N LYS A 80 20.09 -8.41 -1.24
CA LYS A 80 19.79 -9.44 -2.26
C LYS A 80 19.94 -10.89 -1.80
N LYS A 81 20.51 -11.15 -0.62
CA LYS A 81 20.75 -12.51 -0.09
C LYS A 81 20.54 -12.56 1.42
N GLU A 82 19.92 -13.64 1.90
CA GLU A 82 19.97 -14.01 3.31
C GLU A 82 21.44 -14.14 3.73
N GLY A 83 21.90 -13.22 4.59
CA GLY A 83 23.22 -13.29 5.20
C GLY A 83 24.22 -12.20 4.82
N ASP A 84 23.93 -11.35 3.82
CA ASP A 84 24.79 -10.21 3.47
C ASP A 84 23.98 -8.90 3.40
N PRO A 85 23.59 -8.38 4.57
CA PRO A 85 22.74 -7.21 4.63
C PRO A 85 23.53 -5.98 4.15
N VAL A 86 22.98 -5.27 3.15
CA VAL A 86 23.57 -4.05 2.58
C VAL A 86 23.78 -2.97 3.66
N LEU A 87 22.95 -3.02 4.71
CA LEU A 87 22.97 -2.11 5.86
C LEU A 87 22.95 -2.93 7.15
N GLY A 88 23.57 -2.44 8.23
CA GLY A 88 23.47 -3.09 9.54
C GLY A 88 22.01 -3.23 10.00
N LYS A 89 21.68 -4.27 10.78
CA LYS A 89 20.30 -4.59 11.23
C LYS A 89 19.54 -3.38 11.79
N ALA A 90 20.21 -2.53 12.59
CA ALA A 90 19.60 -1.33 13.15
C ALA A 90 19.18 -0.33 12.05
N TRP A 91 20.02 -0.11 11.04
CA TRP A 91 19.72 0.77 9.91
C TRP A 91 18.61 0.21 9.04
N GLN A 92 18.55 -1.11 8.85
CA GLN A 92 17.44 -1.73 8.12
C GLN A 92 16.10 -1.48 8.77
N VAL A 93 16.03 -1.62 10.10
CA VAL A 93 14.81 -1.34 10.87
C VAL A 93 14.46 0.15 10.79
N THR A 94 15.42 1.05 10.98
CA THR A 94 15.19 2.50 10.92
C THR A 94 14.67 2.94 9.55
N PHE A 95 15.37 2.58 8.46
CA PHE A 95 14.93 2.96 7.11
C PHE A 95 13.63 2.26 6.71
N GLY A 96 13.43 1.00 7.10
CA GLY A 96 12.18 0.29 6.90
C GLY A 96 11.00 0.97 7.60
N ALA A 97 11.19 1.41 8.85
CA ALA A 97 10.18 2.15 9.60
C ALA A 97 9.87 3.51 8.97
N ILE A 98 10.89 4.26 8.54
CA ILE A 98 10.71 5.55 7.85
C ILE A 98 9.91 5.35 6.54
N LEU A 99 10.28 4.36 5.71
CA LEU A 99 9.56 4.08 4.48
C LEU A 99 8.11 3.68 4.73
N PHE A 100 7.87 2.86 5.75
CA PHE A 100 6.51 2.46 6.11
C PHE A 100 5.67 3.66 6.56
N VAL A 101 6.23 4.53 7.41
CA VAL A 101 5.56 5.76 7.86
C VAL A 101 5.28 6.69 6.67
N ALA A 102 6.23 6.84 5.73
CA ALA A 102 6.04 7.64 4.52
C ALA A 102 4.90 7.09 3.65
N LEU A 103 4.82 5.77 3.46
CA LEU A 103 3.77 5.12 2.70
C LEU A 103 2.38 5.32 3.35
N VAL A 104 2.29 5.10 4.67
CA VAL A 104 1.04 5.31 5.42
C VAL A 104 0.60 6.77 5.36
N THR A 105 1.53 7.71 5.56
CA THR A 105 1.28 9.15 5.49
C THR A 105 0.74 9.55 4.12
N PHE A 106 1.35 9.04 3.06
CA PHE A 106 0.91 9.28 1.69
C PHE A 106 -0.52 8.80 1.44
N PHE A 107 -0.87 7.57 1.86
CA PHE A 107 -2.23 7.07 1.73
C PHE A 107 -3.24 7.90 2.52
N LEU A 108 -2.90 8.31 3.74
CA LEU A 108 -3.74 9.20 4.55
C LEU A 108 -3.96 10.56 3.87
N MET A 109 -2.94 11.09 3.20
CA MET A 109 -3.03 12.35 2.48
C MET A 109 -3.98 12.25 1.28
N ILE A 110 -3.87 11.22 0.44
CA ILE A 110 -4.75 11.10 -0.72
C ILE A 110 -6.19 10.77 -0.32
N THR A 111 -6.37 9.96 0.72
CA THR A 111 -7.71 9.63 1.21
C THR A 111 -8.39 10.79 1.94
N GLY A 112 -7.67 11.90 2.21
CA GLY A 112 -8.17 13.08 2.91
C GLY A 112 -8.24 12.90 4.44
N TYR A 113 -7.78 11.78 4.98
CA TYR A 113 -7.76 11.52 6.42
C TYR A 113 -6.53 12.09 7.14
N TRP A 114 -5.55 12.61 6.39
CA TRP A 114 -4.34 13.20 6.98
C TRP A 114 -4.67 14.30 7.99
N ASP A 115 -5.61 15.18 7.67
CA ASP A 115 -5.97 16.28 8.57
C ASP A 115 -6.54 15.75 9.88
N MET A 116 -7.41 14.73 9.83
CA MET A 116 -7.96 14.11 11.04
C MET A 116 -6.86 13.50 11.91
N VAL A 117 -5.95 12.73 11.32
CA VAL A 117 -4.82 12.12 12.04
C VAL A 117 -3.90 13.20 12.59
N TYR A 118 -3.59 14.22 11.80
CA TYR A 118 -2.76 15.34 12.20
C TYR A 118 -3.37 16.09 13.38
N TYR A 119 -4.66 16.46 13.32
CA TYR A 119 -5.35 17.13 14.43
C TYR A 119 -5.46 16.25 15.67
N PHE A 120 -5.62 14.93 15.53
CA PHE A 120 -5.65 14.02 16.67
C PHE A 120 -4.31 14.01 17.43
N PHE A 121 -3.19 13.93 16.73
CA PHE A 121 -1.86 13.86 17.36
C PHE A 121 -1.23 15.22 17.67
N PHE A 122 -1.56 16.27 16.92
CA PHE A 122 -0.88 17.57 16.95
C PHE A 122 -1.83 18.77 17.13
N GLY A 123 -3.14 18.54 17.26
CA GLY A 123 -4.12 19.58 17.51
C GLY A 123 -4.16 20.08 18.97
N SER A 124 -5.22 20.79 19.34
CA SER A 124 -5.36 21.45 20.63
C SER A 124 -5.34 20.51 21.85
N ASN A 125 -5.80 19.26 21.69
CA ASN A 125 -5.79 18.23 22.74
C ASN A 125 -4.57 17.29 22.65
N SER A 126 -3.57 17.63 21.84
CA SER A 126 -2.39 16.79 21.61
C SER A 126 -1.65 16.46 22.91
N SER A 127 -1.60 17.38 23.87
CA SER A 127 -0.93 17.16 25.16
C SER A 127 -1.45 15.93 25.91
N GLN A 128 -2.76 15.68 25.89
CA GLN A 128 -3.37 14.52 26.53
C GLN A 128 -3.05 13.22 25.78
N VAL A 129 -3.04 13.25 24.44
CA VAL A 129 -2.68 12.10 23.60
C VAL A 129 -1.21 11.72 23.82
N TRP A 130 -0.30 12.70 23.80
CA TRP A 130 1.12 12.47 24.06
C TRP A 130 1.37 12.00 25.50
N ALA A 131 0.68 12.55 26.49
CA ALA A 131 0.78 12.09 27.88
C ALA A 131 0.38 10.61 28.02
N ASN A 132 -0.72 10.19 27.39
CA ASN A 132 -1.16 8.79 27.40
C ASN A 132 -0.16 7.86 26.71
N ILE A 133 0.39 8.27 25.55
CA ILE A 133 1.41 7.48 24.84
C ILE A 133 2.66 7.32 25.71
N VAL A 134 3.15 8.41 26.31
CA VAL A 134 4.32 8.36 27.22
C VAL A 134 4.04 7.46 28.42
N LEU A 135 2.84 7.51 29.01
CA LEU A 135 2.44 6.64 30.12
C LEU A 135 2.46 5.16 29.70
N ILE A 136 1.90 4.82 28.53
CA ILE A 136 1.90 3.45 28.01
C ILE A 136 3.33 2.95 27.77
N VAL A 137 4.18 3.79 27.16
CA VAL A 137 5.59 3.45 26.91
C VAL A 137 6.35 3.26 28.23
N ALA A 138 6.10 4.10 29.24
CA ALA A 138 6.70 3.97 30.56
C ALA A 138 6.27 2.68 31.26
N ILE A 139 4.99 2.30 31.19
CA ILE A 139 4.47 1.04 31.72
C ILE A 139 5.12 -0.15 30.99
N ALA A 140 5.16 -0.12 29.66
CA ALA A 140 5.79 -1.17 28.86
C ALA A 140 7.28 -1.33 29.18
N ALA A 141 8.00 -0.21 29.36
CA ALA A 141 9.41 -0.21 29.77
C ALA A 141 9.60 -0.79 31.18
N ALA A 142 8.74 -0.41 32.13
CA ALA A 142 8.79 -0.94 33.50
C ALA A 142 8.54 -2.45 33.52
N VAL A 143 7.51 -2.94 32.80
CA VAL A 143 7.21 -4.37 32.68
C VAL A 143 8.37 -5.12 32.00
N GLY A 144 8.92 -4.57 30.91
CA GLY A 144 10.07 -5.16 30.21
C GLY A 144 11.32 -5.25 31.10
N ALA A 145 11.61 -4.21 31.88
CA ALA A 145 12.73 -4.19 32.82
C ALA A 145 12.58 -5.26 33.91
N VAL A 146 11.38 -5.44 34.47
CA VAL A 146 11.10 -6.49 35.46
C VAL A 146 11.26 -7.88 34.86
N LEU A 147 10.78 -8.11 33.64
CA LEU A 147 10.92 -9.41 32.97
C LEU A 147 12.37 -9.75 32.60
N TRP A 148 13.18 -8.75 32.23
CA TRP A 148 14.62 -8.95 32.01
C TRP A 148 15.41 -9.13 33.30
N GLY A 149 15.03 -8.47 34.40
CA GLY A 149 15.66 -8.66 35.71
C GLY A 149 15.29 -9.97 36.41
N SER A 150 14.28 -10.69 35.90
CA SER A 150 13.84 -11.99 36.42
C SER A 150 14.53 -13.20 35.73
N LYS A 151 15.44 -12.97 34.77
CA LYS A 151 16.33 -13.98 34.18
C LYS A 151 17.74 -13.83 34.74
#